data_AF-A0A378WC40-F1
#
_entry.id   AF-A0A378WC40-F1
#
_cell.length_a   1.000
_cell.length_b   1.000
_cell.length_c   1.000
_cell.angle_alpha   90.00
_cell.angle_beta   90.00
_cell.angle_gamma   90.00
#
_symmetry.space_group_name_H-M   'P 1'
#
loop_
_entity.id
_entity.type
_entity.pdbx_description
1 polymer ?
#
loop_
_entity_poly.entity_id
_entity_poly.type
_entity_poly.pdbx_seq_one_letter_code
_entity_poly.pdbx_strand_id
1 'polypeptide(L)'
;MPTYLSRLSFSFSRRLPVILQTEAAECGLACLVSVLGFHGFYTDLRHLRARFSLSLKGATLADLVRFANSMNLTARAVRLDLDELANLRVPCILHWDLNHFVVLHEVHRNHIMIMNPASGWQKVRMEEVSRCFTGVALELFPNTQFEEKHETRKIRVLPMLRGVVGLKRSLFQLLPLATVLQVFALASPFFMQWVIDHAIVSADRDLLLTLALGFGLLMIVQQLVSLLQTWAGMYLSTSLNIQWKANVLRRLMDLLVQFLCWTVFLPLGR
;
A
#
# COMPACT_ATOMS: atom_id res chain seq x y z
N MET A 1 -27.62 -19.22 -38.75
CA MET A 1 -28.56 -18.11 -38.50
C MET A 1 -28.39 -17.69 -37.04
N PRO A 2 -28.13 -16.41 -36.75
CA PRO A 2 -26.79 -16.10 -36.26
C PRO A 2 -26.78 -15.60 -34.80
N THR A 3 -25.82 -16.10 -34.02
CA THR A 3 -25.59 -15.89 -32.59
C THR A 3 -24.86 -14.55 -32.32
N TYR A 4 -25.43 -13.42 -32.75
CA TYR A 4 -24.82 -12.08 -32.58
C TYR A 4 -25.29 -11.31 -31.34
N LEU A 5 -26.18 -11.87 -30.52
CA LEU A 5 -26.85 -11.11 -29.45
C LEU A 5 -26.14 -11.13 -28.08
N SER A 6 -24.99 -11.80 -27.93
CA SER A 6 -24.25 -11.83 -26.65
C SER A 6 -23.26 -10.66 -26.45
N ARG A 7 -23.16 -9.72 -27.40
CA ARG A 7 -22.30 -8.52 -27.29
C ARG A 7 -23.02 -7.24 -26.90
N LEU A 8 -24.27 -7.33 -26.48
CA LEU A 8 -25.02 -6.20 -25.94
C LEU A 8 -25.12 -6.34 -24.42
N SER A 9 -23.98 -6.26 -23.73
CA SER A 9 -24.01 -5.90 -22.30
C SER A 9 -24.34 -4.41 -22.22
N PHE A 10 -25.64 -4.12 -22.23
CA PHE A 10 -26.20 -2.80 -22.00
C PHE A 10 -25.76 -2.28 -20.62
N SER A 11 -24.97 -1.20 -20.67
CA SER A 11 -24.78 -0.15 -19.67
C SER A 11 -25.24 -0.44 -18.23
N PHE A 12 -24.32 -0.96 -17.42
CA PHE A 12 -24.19 -0.51 -16.05
C PHE A 12 -22.98 0.42 -16.07
N SER A 13 -23.15 1.71 -15.77
CA SER A 13 -22.07 2.71 -15.84
C SER A 13 -20.82 2.21 -15.13
N ARG A 14 -19.83 1.75 -15.90
CA ARG A 14 -18.55 1.30 -15.36
C ARG A 14 -17.80 2.55 -14.94
N ARG A 15 -17.40 2.65 -13.68
CA ARG A 15 -16.65 3.79 -13.18
C ARG A 15 -15.19 3.63 -13.58
N LEU A 16 -14.57 4.68 -14.12
CA LEU A 16 -13.14 4.71 -14.36
C LEU A 16 -12.42 4.72 -12.99
N PRO A 17 -11.61 3.69 -12.67
CA PRO A 17 -10.86 3.69 -11.43
C PRO A 17 -9.76 4.75 -11.47
N VAL A 18 -9.52 5.40 -10.32
CA VAL A 18 -8.42 6.35 -10.18
C VAL A 18 -7.16 5.59 -9.81
N ILE A 19 -6.16 5.64 -10.70
CA ILE A 19 -4.86 5.02 -10.48
C ILE A 19 -3.82 6.14 -10.39
N LEU A 20 -3.27 6.32 -9.19
CA LEU A 20 -2.23 7.32 -8.96
C LEU A 20 -0.85 6.76 -9.31
N GLN A 21 -0.04 7.57 -9.98
CA GLN A 21 1.33 7.21 -10.31
C GLN A 21 2.20 7.23 -9.05
N THR A 22 3.13 6.27 -8.94
CA THR A 22 4.13 6.28 -7.85
C THR A 22 5.43 6.94 -8.27
N GLU A 23 5.75 6.93 -9.56
CA GLU A 23 6.93 7.55 -10.14
C GLU A 23 6.53 8.46 -11.32
N ALA A 24 7.30 9.51 -11.60
CA ALA A 24 6.96 10.50 -12.62
C ALA A 24 6.89 9.91 -14.04
N ALA A 25 7.67 8.86 -14.32
CA ALA A 25 7.73 8.18 -15.61
C ALA A 25 6.51 7.28 -15.91
N GLU A 26 5.57 7.12 -14.97
CA GLU A 26 4.51 6.11 -15.03
C GLU A 26 3.14 6.62 -15.43
N CYS A 27 2.99 7.92 -15.71
CA CYS A 27 1.70 8.52 -16.05
C CYS A 27 0.95 7.74 -17.15
N GLY A 28 1.66 7.33 -18.20
CA GLY A 28 1.10 6.52 -19.29
C GLY A 28 0.65 5.12 -18.86
N LEU A 29 1.41 4.42 -18.01
CA LEU A 29 0.99 3.11 -17.48
C LEU A 29 -0.22 3.26 -16.56
N ALA A 30 -0.24 4.26 -15.69
CA ALA A 30 -1.37 4.53 -14.80
C ALA A 30 -2.67 4.83 -15.59
N CYS A 31 -2.56 5.59 -16.68
CA CYS A 31 -3.67 5.80 -17.62
C CYS A 31 -4.16 4.48 -18.21
N LEU A 32 -3.24 3.62 -18.66
CA LEU A 32 -3.56 2.33 -19.25
C LEU A 32 -4.23 1.38 -18.24
N VAL A 33 -3.74 1.30 -16.99
CA VAL A 33 -4.40 0.53 -15.91
C VAL A 33 -5.81 1.03 -15.67
N SER A 34 -6.02 2.36 -15.69
CA SER A 34 -7.33 2.94 -15.46
C SER A 34 -8.32 2.55 -16.55
N VAL A 35 -7.90 2.65 -17.83
CA VAL A 35 -8.72 2.26 -18.98
C VAL A 35 -8.97 0.74 -19.00
N LEU A 36 -7.98 -0.08 -18.67
CA LEU A 36 -8.16 -1.53 -18.50
C LEU A 36 -9.21 -1.85 -17.44
N GLY A 37 -9.15 -1.19 -16.29
CA GLY A 37 -10.11 -1.35 -15.20
C GLY A 37 -11.53 -0.94 -15.58
N PHE A 38 -11.67 0.11 -16.41
CA PHE A 38 -12.97 0.48 -16.99
C PHE A 38 -13.54 -0.62 -17.89
N HIS A 39 -12.70 -1.31 -18.67
CA HIS A 39 -13.11 -2.44 -19.50
C HIS A 39 -13.22 -3.78 -18.74
N GLY A 40 -13.00 -3.82 -17.42
CA GLY A 40 -13.15 -5.02 -16.58
C GLY A 40 -11.88 -5.85 -16.40
N PHE A 41 -10.72 -5.35 -16.84
CA PHE A 41 -9.42 -5.93 -16.54
C PHE A 41 -8.77 -5.19 -15.36
N TYR A 42 -8.88 -5.75 -14.18
CA TYR A 42 -8.35 -5.16 -12.95
C TYR A 42 -6.93 -5.64 -12.68
N THR A 43 -5.99 -4.73 -12.81
CA THR A 43 -4.56 -4.97 -12.59
C THR A 43 -3.94 -3.83 -11.77
N ASP A 44 -2.66 -3.94 -11.45
CA ASP A 44 -1.93 -2.93 -10.69
C ASP A 44 -0.70 -2.40 -11.45
N LEU A 45 -0.28 -1.19 -11.09
CA LEU A 45 0.88 -0.51 -11.69
C LEU A 45 2.15 -1.36 -11.60
N ARG A 46 2.35 -2.11 -10.52
CA ARG A 46 3.53 -2.97 -10.35
C ARG A 46 3.54 -4.14 -11.31
N HIS A 47 2.38 -4.74 -11.56
CA HIS A 47 2.24 -5.82 -12.53
C HIS A 47 2.61 -5.32 -13.93
N LEU A 48 2.08 -4.15 -14.33
CA LEU A 48 2.44 -3.55 -15.62
C LEU A 48 3.91 -3.15 -15.68
N ARG A 49 4.48 -2.60 -14.61
CA ARG A 49 5.91 -2.24 -14.54
C ARG A 49 6.82 -3.47 -14.65
N ALA A 50 6.41 -4.60 -14.08
CA ALA A 50 7.18 -5.85 -14.19
C ALA A 50 7.08 -6.47 -15.61
N ARG A 51 5.98 -6.21 -16.32
CA ARG A 51 5.72 -6.73 -17.67
C ARG A 51 6.29 -5.83 -18.76
N PHE A 52 6.32 -4.52 -18.53
CA PHE A 52 6.74 -3.51 -19.50
C PHE A 52 7.85 -2.65 -18.91
N SER A 53 9.03 -2.72 -19.52
CA SER A 53 10.15 -1.86 -19.16
C SER A 53 9.89 -0.44 -19.65
N LEU A 54 9.86 0.52 -18.72
CA LEU A 54 9.80 1.94 -19.03
C LEU A 54 11.22 2.55 -19.06
N SER A 55 11.39 3.56 -19.91
CA SER A 55 12.57 4.42 -19.85
C SER A 55 12.47 5.39 -18.68
N LEU A 56 13.60 5.93 -18.23
CA LEU A 56 13.65 7.04 -17.27
C LEU A 56 12.89 8.28 -17.77
N LYS A 57 12.73 8.42 -19.10
CA LYS A 57 11.96 9.49 -19.74
C LYS A 57 10.45 9.24 -19.77
N GLY A 58 9.97 8.09 -19.29
CA GLY A 58 8.56 7.69 -19.35
C GLY A 58 8.20 6.83 -20.56
N ALA A 59 6.90 6.58 -20.72
CA ALA A 59 6.33 5.86 -21.84
C ALA A 59 6.06 6.79 -23.03
N THR A 60 6.44 6.39 -24.24
CA THR A 60 6.01 7.11 -25.45
C THR A 60 4.59 6.68 -25.87
N LEU A 61 3.93 7.45 -26.73
CA LEU A 61 2.64 7.05 -27.32
C LEU A 61 2.74 5.70 -28.06
N ALA A 62 3.86 5.47 -28.77
CA ALA A 62 4.11 4.21 -29.47
C ALA A 62 4.23 3.02 -28.49
N ASP A 63 4.85 3.26 -27.32
CA ASP A 63 4.90 2.25 -26.25
C ASP A 63 3.52 1.96 -25.70
N LEU A 64 2.68 2.98 -25.46
CA LEU A 64 1.31 2.78 -25.00
C LEU A 64 0.47 1.96 -26.00
N VAL A 65 0.60 2.23 -27.30
CA VAL A 65 -0.03 1.44 -28.37
C VAL A 65 0.45 -0.03 -28.30
N ARG A 66 1.75 -0.25 -28.18
CA ARG A 66 2.32 -1.61 -28.07
C ARG A 66 1.84 -2.35 -26.82
N PHE A 67 1.83 -1.68 -25.67
CA PHE A 67 1.39 -2.25 -24.40
C PHE A 67 -0.09 -2.60 -24.44
N ALA A 68 -0.94 -1.68 -24.92
CA ALA A 68 -2.36 -1.90 -25.13
C ALA A 68 -2.63 -3.12 -26.03
N ASN A 69 -1.99 -3.18 -27.20
CA ASN A 69 -2.15 -4.31 -28.13
C ASN A 69 -1.71 -5.65 -27.50
N SER A 70 -0.64 -5.66 -26.71
CA SER A 70 -0.18 -6.87 -26.01
C SER A 70 -1.13 -7.35 -24.90
N MET A 71 -2.05 -6.48 -24.48
CA MET A 71 -3.11 -6.75 -23.50
C MET A 71 -4.49 -6.86 -24.18
N ASN A 72 -4.51 -7.12 -25.49
CA ASN A 72 -5.73 -7.31 -26.27
C ASN A 72 -6.66 -6.08 -26.29
N LEU A 73 -6.12 -4.88 -26.08
CA LEU A 73 -6.79 -3.62 -26.39
C LEU A 73 -6.36 -3.18 -27.79
N THR A 74 -7.31 -2.93 -28.68
CA THR A 74 -7.03 -2.23 -29.92
C THR A 74 -6.81 -0.76 -29.61
N ALA A 75 -5.64 -0.25 -30.01
CA ALA A 75 -5.23 1.11 -29.80
C ALA A 75 -5.27 1.90 -31.11
N ARG A 76 -5.95 3.05 -31.12
CA ARG A 76 -6.06 3.95 -32.27
C ARG A 76 -5.59 5.34 -31.87
N ALA A 77 -4.40 5.71 -32.32
CA ALA A 77 -3.89 7.07 -32.16
C ALA A 77 -4.56 7.99 -33.18
N VAL A 78 -5.09 9.12 -32.71
CA VAL A 78 -5.76 10.13 -33.52
C VAL A 78 -5.19 11.51 -33.20
N ARG A 79 -5.12 12.36 -34.23
CA ARG A 79 -4.80 13.77 -34.10
C ARG A 79 -6.05 14.57 -34.43
N LEU A 80 -6.43 15.48 -33.56
CA LEU A 80 -7.69 16.22 -33.65
C LEU A 80 -7.57 17.60 -33.00
N ASP A 81 -8.48 18.49 -33.39
CA ASP A 81 -8.62 19.80 -32.78
C ASP A 81 -9.58 19.77 -31.58
N LEU A 82 -9.61 20.85 -30.80
CA LEU A 82 -10.42 20.97 -29.57
C LEU A 82 -11.92 20.78 -29.82
N ASP A 83 -12.42 21.20 -30.98
CA ASP A 83 -13.84 21.10 -31.33
C ASP A 83 -14.27 19.65 -31.57
N GLU A 84 -13.32 18.77 -31.89
CA GLU A 84 -13.56 17.36 -32.17
C GLU A 84 -13.43 16.48 -30.92
N LEU A 85 -13.07 17.06 -29.77
CA LEU A 85 -12.85 16.30 -28.52
C LEU A 85 -14.11 15.54 -28.08
N ALA A 86 -15.29 16.11 -28.37
CA ALA A 86 -16.58 15.48 -28.08
C ALA A 86 -16.89 14.26 -28.96
N ASN A 87 -16.18 14.08 -30.08
CA ASN A 87 -16.34 12.95 -30.99
C ASN A 87 -15.48 11.74 -30.59
N LEU A 88 -14.57 11.91 -29.62
CA LEU A 88 -13.72 10.83 -29.13
C LEU A 88 -14.52 9.78 -28.37
N ARG A 89 -14.12 8.52 -28.52
CA ARG A 89 -14.64 7.44 -27.67
C ARG A 89 -14.00 7.49 -26.29
N VAL A 90 -14.82 7.70 -25.26
CA VAL A 90 -14.39 7.69 -23.87
C VAL A 90 -14.50 6.29 -23.23
N PRO A 91 -13.59 5.92 -22.30
CA PRO A 91 -12.42 6.68 -21.88
C PRO A 91 -11.27 6.55 -22.89
N CYS A 92 -10.58 7.67 -23.17
CA CYS A 92 -9.39 7.70 -24.02
C CYS A 92 -8.23 8.39 -23.31
N ILE A 93 -7.00 8.13 -23.74
CA ILE A 93 -5.80 8.77 -23.19
C ILE A 93 -5.50 10.02 -24.02
N LEU A 94 -5.32 11.17 -23.37
CA LEU A 94 -4.89 12.41 -24.00
C LEU A 94 -3.41 12.66 -23.69
N HIS A 95 -2.69 13.18 -24.67
CA HIS A 95 -1.38 13.75 -24.43
C HIS A 95 -1.53 15.20 -23.93
N TRP A 96 -0.88 15.51 -22.81
CA TRP A 96 -1.11 16.69 -22.00
C TRP A 96 0.22 17.38 -21.68
N ASP A 97 0.26 18.71 -21.82
CA ASP A 97 1.39 19.57 -21.46
C ASP A 97 2.76 19.12 -22.03
N LEU A 98 2.74 18.47 -23.20
CA LEU A 98 3.89 17.94 -23.95
C LEU A 98 4.76 16.88 -23.24
N ASN A 99 4.48 16.53 -21.98
CA ASN A 99 5.28 15.60 -21.20
C ASN A 99 4.44 14.66 -20.31
N HIS A 100 3.11 14.72 -20.40
CA HIS A 100 2.21 14.01 -19.49
C HIS A 100 1.07 13.33 -20.24
N PHE A 101 0.46 12.33 -19.60
CA PHE A 101 -0.72 11.63 -20.10
C PHE A 101 -1.84 11.68 -19.07
N VAL A 102 -3.06 11.92 -19.54
CA VAL A 102 -4.28 11.94 -18.72
C VAL A 102 -5.37 11.11 -19.39
N VAL A 103 -6.34 10.61 -18.63
CA VAL A 103 -7.49 9.89 -19.19
C VAL A 103 -8.69 10.81 -19.26
N LEU A 104 -9.24 11.01 -20.45
CA LEU A 104 -10.52 11.69 -20.64
C LEU A 104 -11.66 10.73 -20.30
N HIS A 105 -12.55 11.16 -19.41
CA HIS A 105 -13.73 10.39 -19.01
C HIS A 105 -15.02 10.92 -19.64
N GLU A 106 -15.24 12.23 -19.55
CA GLU A 106 -16.45 12.88 -20.07
C GLU A 106 -16.11 14.25 -20.65
N VAL A 107 -16.84 14.63 -21.71
CA VAL A 107 -16.72 15.93 -22.37
C VAL A 107 -18.05 16.66 -22.23
N HIS A 108 -18.02 17.88 -21.68
CA HIS A 108 -19.16 18.78 -21.65
C HIS A 108 -18.86 20.04 -22.47
N ARG A 109 -19.90 20.83 -22.75
CA ARG A 109 -19.79 22.06 -23.57
C ARG A 109 -18.73 23.06 -23.07
N ASN A 110 -18.52 23.19 -21.76
CA ASN A 110 -17.63 24.19 -21.18
C ASN A 110 -16.47 23.62 -20.36
N HIS A 111 -16.43 22.30 -20.18
CA HIS A 111 -15.41 21.64 -19.37
C HIS A 111 -15.30 20.16 -19.74
N ILE A 112 -14.17 19.57 -19.38
CA ILE A 112 -13.95 18.13 -19.48
C ILE A 112 -13.67 17.54 -18.10
N MET A 113 -14.02 16.28 -17.93
CA MET A 113 -13.61 15.49 -16.78
C MET A 113 -12.47 14.57 -17.17
N ILE A 114 -11.32 14.79 -16.54
CA ILE A 114 -10.12 13.97 -16.74
C ILE A 114 -9.71 13.29 -15.43
N MET A 115 -9.11 12.12 -15.56
CA MET A 115 -8.36 11.48 -14.50
C MET A 115 -6.88 11.69 -14.78
N ASN A 116 -6.23 12.47 -13.92
CA ASN A 116 -4.81 12.72 -13.95
C ASN A 116 -4.09 11.76 -13.01
N PRO A 117 -3.15 10.92 -13.49
CA PRO A 117 -2.37 10.03 -12.62
C PRO A 117 -1.63 10.72 -11.47
N ALA A 118 -1.29 12.00 -11.59
CA ALA A 118 -0.58 12.75 -10.56
C ALA A 118 -1.51 13.31 -9.46
N SER A 119 -2.77 13.59 -9.77
CA SER A 119 -3.67 14.37 -8.89
C SER A 119 -5.08 13.79 -8.75
N GLY A 120 -5.42 12.74 -9.48
CA GLY A 120 -6.74 12.11 -9.49
C GLY A 120 -7.73 12.82 -10.41
N TRP A 121 -9.00 12.83 -10.00
CA TRP A 121 -10.08 13.46 -10.78
C TRP A 121 -9.95 14.97 -10.84
N GLN A 122 -10.03 15.52 -12.05
CA GLN A 122 -9.99 16.95 -12.28
C GLN A 122 -11.08 17.36 -13.27
N LYS A 123 -11.72 18.49 -12.97
CA LYS A 123 -12.62 19.20 -13.86
C LYS A 123 -11.86 20.38 -14.46
N VAL A 124 -11.60 20.32 -15.77
CA VAL A 124 -10.79 21.31 -16.48
C VAL A 124 -11.69 22.11 -17.40
N ARG A 125 -11.62 23.44 -17.34
CA ARG A 125 -12.42 24.31 -18.22
C ARG A 125 -11.83 24.33 -19.61
N MET A 126 -12.66 24.53 -20.64
CA MET A 126 -12.21 24.43 -22.02
C MET A 126 -11.07 25.41 -22.37
N GLU A 127 -11.00 26.57 -21.71
CA GLU A 127 -9.91 27.54 -21.91
C GLU A 127 -8.55 27.04 -21.39
N GLU A 128 -8.56 26.14 -20.41
CA GLU A 128 -7.36 25.51 -19.88
C GLU A 128 -7.00 24.27 -20.71
N VAL A 129 -8.01 23.52 -21.17
CA VAL A 129 -7.82 22.40 -22.11
C VAL A 129 -7.09 22.88 -23.37
N SER A 130 -7.45 24.04 -23.91
CA SER A 130 -6.83 24.56 -25.13
C SER A 130 -5.34 24.88 -24.99
N ARG A 131 -4.87 25.15 -23.76
CA ARG A 131 -3.46 25.44 -23.48
C ARG A 131 -2.65 24.16 -23.27
N CYS A 132 -3.25 23.14 -22.66
CA CYS A 132 -2.54 21.94 -22.25
C CYS A 132 -2.70 20.77 -23.21
N PHE A 133 -3.79 20.70 -23.98
CA PHE A 133 -4.03 19.61 -24.91
C PHE A 133 -3.17 19.78 -26.16
N THR A 134 -2.39 18.75 -26.50
CA THR A 134 -1.43 18.83 -27.60
C THR A 134 -2.02 18.43 -28.95
N GLY A 135 -3.33 18.15 -29.03
CA GLY A 135 -4.00 17.67 -30.25
C GLY A 135 -3.88 16.17 -30.49
N VAL A 136 -3.31 15.39 -29.57
CA VAL A 136 -3.07 13.94 -29.74
C VAL A 136 -3.83 13.15 -28.70
N ALA A 137 -4.64 12.19 -29.16
CA ALA A 137 -5.40 11.27 -28.32
C ALA A 137 -5.20 9.82 -28.75
N LEU A 138 -5.41 8.91 -27.80
CA LEU A 138 -5.32 7.47 -27.97
C LEU A 138 -6.64 6.84 -27.54
N GLU A 139 -7.42 6.40 -28.52
CA GLU A 139 -8.62 5.61 -28.27
C GLU A 139 -8.21 4.17 -27.99
N LEU A 140 -8.83 3.58 -26.96
CA LEU A 140 -8.56 2.22 -26.53
C LEU A 140 -9.90 1.49 -26.43
N PHE A 141 -9.99 0.31 -27.03
CA PHE A 141 -11.17 -0.52 -26.94
C PHE A 141 -10.82 -2.01 -26.95
N PRO A 142 -11.60 -2.86 -26.26
CA PRO A 142 -11.35 -4.28 -26.18
C PRO A 142 -11.47 -4.93 -27.57
N ASN A 143 -10.48 -5.74 -27.94
CA ASN A 143 -10.53 -6.55 -29.15
C ASN A 143 -11.33 -7.85 -28.91
N THR A 144 -11.41 -8.74 -29.90
CA THR A 144 -12.16 -10.01 -29.79
C THR A 144 -11.53 -11.04 -28.84
N GLN A 145 -10.27 -10.87 -28.46
CA GLN A 145 -9.50 -11.70 -27.54
C GLN A 145 -9.34 -11.05 -26.15
N PHE A 146 -9.99 -9.90 -25.90
CA PHE A 146 -9.95 -9.25 -24.61
C PHE A 146 -10.77 -10.05 -23.59
N GLU A 147 -10.14 -10.38 -22.47
CA GLU A 147 -10.75 -11.13 -21.37
C GLU A 147 -10.77 -10.27 -20.12
N GLU A 148 -11.93 -10.17 -19.47
CA GLU A 148 -12.05 -9.56 -18.14
C GLU A 148 -11.33 -10.45 -17.12
N LYS A 149 -10.33 -9.89 -16.44
CA LYS A 149 -9.50 -10.62 -15.47
C LYS A 149 -9.21 -9.76 -14.26
N HIS A 150 -8.96 -10.41 -13.13
CA HIS A 150 -8.43 -9.79 -11.92
C HIS A 150 -7.00 -10.28 -11.67
N GLU A 151 -6.00 -9.50 -12.12
CA GLU A 151 -4.57 -9.76 -11.93
C GLU A 151 -3.96 -8.78 -10.91
N THR A 152 -4.62 -8.61 -9.77
CA THR A 152 -4.07 -7.80 -8.67
C THR A 152 -3.25 -8.68 -7.74
N ARG A 153 -1.94 -8.42 -7.61
CA ARG A 153 -1.13 -9.06 -6.57
C ARG A 153 -1.39 -8.32 -5.26
N LYS A 154 -2.37 -8.79 -4.50
CA LYS A 154 -2.58 -8.31 -3.12
C LYS A 154 -1.28 -8.50 -2.34
N ILE A 155 -0.69 -7.40 -1.87
CA ILE A 155 0.39 -7.48 -0.89
C ILE A 155 -0.23 -8.07 0.37
N ARG A 156 0.01 -9.35 0.62
CA ARG A 156 -0.21 -9.88 1.95
C ARG A 156 0.92 -9.25 2.79
N VAL A 157 0.57 -8.36 3.72
CA VAL A 157 1.49 -7.83 4.74
C VAL A 157 1.74 -8.86 5.85
N LEU A 158 0.82 -9.81 6.00
CA LEU A 158 0.87 -10.91 6.97
C LEU A 158 2.10 -11.85 6.89
N PRO A 159 2.69 -12.15 5.70
CA PRO A 159 3.94 -12.89 5.60
C PRO A 159 5.14 -12.12 6.15
N MET A 160 5.10 -10.78 6.23
CA MET A 160 6.18 -9.99 6.84
C MET A 160 6.22 -10.19 8.37
N LEU A 161 5.06 -10.44 9.00
CA LEU A 161 4.95 -10.78 10.42
C LEU A 161 5.25 -12.27 10.72
N ARG A 162 5.20 -13.15 9.73
CA ARG A 162 5.45 -14.60 9.90
C ARG A 162 6.94 -14.98 10.02
N GLY A 163 7.86 -14.03 9.86
CA GLY A 163 9.31 -14.28 9.98
C GLY A 163 9.86 -14.25 11.41
N VAL A 164 9.04 -13.95 12.42
CA VAL A 164 9.51 -13.78 13.80
C VAL A 164 9.48 -15.11 14.54
N VAL A 165 10.55 -15.90 14.37
CA VAL A 165 10.75 -17.15 15.11
C VAL A 165 11.11 -16.80 16.57
N GLY A 166 10.30 -17.23 17.52
CA GLY A 166 10.59 -17.07 18.96
C GLY A 166 9.69 -16.08 19.71
N LEU A 167 8.91 -15.24 19.03
CA LEU A 167 8.00 -14.28 19.68
C LEU A 167 7.03 -14.97 20.65
N LYS A 168 6.47 -16.13 20.26
CA LYS A 168 5.56 -16.90 21.11
C LYS A 168 6.23 -17.42 22.38
N ARG A 169 7.49 -17.87 22.30
CA ARG A 169 8.23 -18.42 23.44
C ARG A 169 8.60 -17.32 24.44
N SER A 170 9.04 -16.17 23.94
CA SER A 170 9.38 -15.02 24.79
C SER A 170 8.15 -14.34 25.38
N LEU A 171 7.04 -14.27 24.63
CA LEU A 171 5.76 -13.81 25.18
C LEU A 171 5.28 -14.72 26.32
N PHE A 172 5.45 -16.04 26.16
CA PHE A 172 5.11 -17.01 27.21
C PHE A 172 6.01 -16.91 28.46
N GLN A 173 7.26 -16.44 28.32
CA GLN A 173 8.15 -16.19 29.47
C GLN A 173 7.85 -14.87 30.18
N LEU A 174 7.44 -13.83 29.45
CA LEU A 174 7.12 -12.51 30.02
C LEU A 174 5.74 -12.47 30.68
N LEU A 175 4.79 -13.25 30.18
CA LEU A 175 3.42 -13.29 30.67
C LEU A 175 3.31 -13.64 32.18
N PRO A 176 3.91 -14.72 32.70
CA PRO A 176 3.82 -15.05 34.13
C PRO A 176 4.47 -13.98 35.01
N LEU A 177 5.58 -13.39 34.54
CA LEU A 177 6.28 -12.34 35.28
C LEU A 177 5.44 -11.06 35.40
N ALA A 178 4.73 -10.70 34.33
CA ALA A 178 3.76 -9.61 34.33
C ALA A 178 2.56 -9.91 35.23
N THR A 179 2.03 -11.14 35.19
CA THR A 179 0.92 -11.57 36.05
C THR A 179 1.28 -11.48 37.53
N VAL A 180 2.47 -11.94 37.92
CA VAL A 180 2.96 -11.87 39.31
C VAL A 180 3.01 -10.41 39.78
N LEU A 181 3.54 -9.49 38.96
CA LEU A 181 3.57 -8.07 39.30
C LEU A 181 2.18 -7.44 39.43
N GLN A 182 1.21 -7.86 38.61
CA GLN A 182 -0.17 -7.41 38.76
C GLN A 182 -0.80 -7.92 40.06
N VAL A 183 -0.52 -9.16 40.46
CA VAL A 183 -0.97 -9.69 41.76
C VAL A 183 -0.39 -8.87 42.92
N PHE A 184 0.91 -8.54 42.89
CA PHE A 184 1.51 -7.67 43.90
C PHE A 184 0.93 -6.25 43.89
N ALA A 185 0.67 -5.68 42.72
CA ALA A 185 0.05 -4.37 42.58
C ALA A 185 -1.37 -4.32 43.19
N LEU A 186 -2.13 -5.41 43.05
CA LEU A 186 -3.45 -5.56 43.66
C LEU A 186 -3.36 -5.87 45.16
N ALA A 187 -2.34 -6.61 45.62
CA ALA A 187 -2.16 -6.94 47.03
C ALA A 187 -1.74 -5.73 47.88
N SER A 188 -1.00 -4.78 47.31
CA SER A 188 -0.52 -3.56 47.97
C SER A 188 -1.62 -2.75 48.68
N PRO A 189 -2.76 -2.38 48.04
CA PRO A 189 -3.84 -1.64 48.70
C PRO A 189 -4.52 -2.43 49.83
N PHE A 190 -4.71 -3.76 49.69
CA PHE A 190 -5.25 -4.60 50.77
C PHE A 190 -4.32 -4.65 51.98
N PHE A 191 -3.01 -4.71 51.72
CA PHE A 191 -2.01 -4.66 52.79
C PHE A 191 -2.04 -3.32 53.52
N MET A 192 -2.14 -2.21 52.80
CA MET A 192 -2.27 -0.87 53.40
C MET A 192 -3.54 -0.74 54.25
N GLN A 193 -4.68 -1.28 53.80
CA GLN A 193 -5.90 -1.35 54.61
C GLN A 193 -5.66 -2.11 55.91
N TRP A 194 -5.01 -3.28 55.84
CA TRP A 194 -4.74 -4.09 57.03
C TRP A 194 -3.81 -3.38 58.03
N VAL A 195 -2.78 -2.68 57.55
CA VAL A 195 -1.88 -1.84 58.38
C VAL A 195 -2.68 -0.76 59.10
N ILE A 196 -3.53 -0.03 58.38
CA ILE A 196 -4.32 1.08 58.94
C ILE A 196 -5.30 0.55 59.99
N ASP A 197 -6.04 -0.50 59.67
CA ASP A 197 -7.15 -0.98 60.49
C ASP A 197 -6.69 -1.78 61.72
N HIS A 198 -5.57 -2.50 61.64
CA HIS A 198 -5.12 -3.39 62.72
C HIS A 198 -3.85 -2.91 63.43
N ALA A 199 -2.85 -2.39 62.70
CA ALA A 199 -1.57 -2.04 63.31
C ALA A 199 -1.58 -0.64 63.97
N ILE A 200 -2.27 0.33 63.38
CA ILE A 200 -2.37 1.68 63.95
C ILE A 200 -3.40 1.72 65.09
N VAL A 201 -4.53 1.03 64.95
CA VAL A 201 -5.60 1.00 65.96
C VAL A 201 -5.21 0.23 67.23
N SER A 202 -4.43 -0.85 67.11
CA SER A 202 -4.03 -1.68 68.25
C SER A 202 -2.85 -1.11 69.06
N ALA A 203 -2.19 -0.04 68.57
CA ALA A 203 -1.04 0.62 69.21
C ALA A 203 0.11 -0.31 69.65
N ASP A 204 0.21 -1.50 69.05
CA ASP A 204 1.22 -2.51 69.40
C ASP A 204 2.47 -2.34 68.53
N ARG A 205 3.60 -2.02 69.19
CA ARG A 205 4.86 -1.71 68.48
C ARG A 205 5.47 -2.94 67.83
N ASP A 206 5.29 -4.12 68.40
CA ASP A 206 5.85 -5.37 67.85
C ASP A 206 5.09 -5.81 66.58
N LEU A 207 3.76 -5.63 66.56
CA LEU A 207 2.96 -5.88 65.37
C LEU A 207 3.36 -4.93 64.22
N LEU A 208 3.58 -3.66 64.53
CA LEU A 208 3.96 -2.64 63.56
C LEU A 208 5.36 -2.89 62.96
N LEU A 209 6.33 -3.32 63.78
CA LEU A 209 7.69 -3.65 63.35
C LEU A 209 7.70 -4.91 62.47
N THR A 210 6.94 -5.94 62.84
CA THR A 210 6.78 -7.17 62.04
C THR A 210 6.18 -6.88 60.67
N LEU A 211 5.18 -5.99 60.63
CA LEU A 211 4.50 -5.60 59.41
C LEU A 211 5.37 -4.72 58.51
N ALA A 212 6.15 -3.81 59.09
CA ALA A 212 7.14 -3.00 58.37
C ALA A 212 8.23 -3.87 57.72
N LEU A 213 8.74 -4.89 58.44
CA LEU A 213 9.70 -5.85 57.88
C LEU A 213 9.08 -6.69 56.75
N GLY A 214 7.82 -7.14 56.92
CA GLY A 214 7.09 -7.84 55.87
C GLY A 214 6.89 -6.99 54.61
N PHE A 215 6.55 -5.72 54.78
CA PHE A 215 6.41 -4.77 53.66
C PHE A 215 7.74 -4.48 52.97
N GLY A 216 8.81 -4.26 53.74
CA GLY A 216 10.15 -4.08 53.19
C GLY A 216 10.58 -5.29 52.35
N LEU A 217 10.34 -6.50 52.83
CA LEU A 217 10.63 -7.72 52.08
C LEU A 217 9.78 -7.83 50.81
N LEU A 218 8.48 -7.55 50.87
CA LEU A 218 7.59 -7.54 49.71
C LEU A 218 8.03 -6.53 48.65
N MET A 219 8.42 -5.32 49.04
CA MET A 219 8.94 -4.31 48.11
C MET A 219 10.24 -4.77 47.44
N ILE A 220 11.15 -5.39 48.18
CA ILE A 220 12.40 -5.93 47.62
C ILE A 220 12.10 -7.03 46.59
N VAL A 221 11.20 -7.95 46.91
CA VAL A 221 10.79 -9.02 45.99
C VAL A 221 10.13 -8.44 44.74
N GLN A 222 9.21 -7.48 44.90
CA GLN A 222 8.55 -6.81 43.79
C GLN A 222 9.55 -6.11 42.86
N GLN A 223 10.52 -5.40 43.44
CA GLN A 223 11.55 -4.70 42.67
C GLN A 223 12.45 -5.68 41.90
N LEU A 224 12.81 -6.81 42.53
CA LEU A 224 13.62 -7.84 41.89
C LEU A 224 12.88 -8.49 40.70
N VAL A 225 11.58 -8.77 40.85
CA VAL A 225 10.74 -9.28 39.76
C VAL A 225 10.58 -8.25 38.63
N SER A 226 10.44 -6.96 38.95
CA SER A 226 10.35 -5.88 37.96
C SER A 226 11.65 -5.73 37.16
N LEU A 227 12.81 -5.82 37.82
CA LEU A 227 14.11 -5.80 37.15
C LEU A 227 14.26 -6.98 36.18
N LEU A 228 13.89 -8.19 36.60
CA LEU A 228 13.91 -9.36 35.74
C LEU A 228 12.99 -9.20 34.52
N GLN A 229 11.80 -8.61 34.70
CA GLN A 229 10.86 -8.34 33.61
C GLN A 229 11.42 -7.34 32.61
N THR A 230 12.03 -6.27 33.11
CA THR A 230 12.61 -5.22 32.27
C THR A 230 13.78 -5.78 31.46
N TRP A 231 14.63 -6.60 32.08
CA TRP A 231 15.76 -7.23 31.43
C TRP A 231 15.32 -8.24 30.35
N ALA A 232 14.35 -9.10 30.66
CA ALA A 232 13.78 -10.04 29.69
C ALA A 232 13.08 -9.31 28.53
N GLY A 233 12.36 -8.22 28.82
CA GLY A 233 11.72 -7.38 27.81
C GLY A 233 12.72 -6.69 26.90
N MET A 234 13.84 -6.20 27.45
CA MET A 234 14.92 -5.58 26.68
C MET A 234 15.61 -6.59 25.76
N TYR A 235 15.89 -7.80 26.25
CA TYR A 235 16.47 -8.87 25.43
C TYR A 235 15.56 -9.25 24.25
N LEU A 236 14.25 -9.36 24.51
CA LEU A 236 13.26 -9.62 23.47
C LEU A 236 13.18 -8.48 22.45
N SER A 237 13.04 -7.24 22.91
CA SER A 237 12.94 -6.07 22.03
C SER A 237 14.17 -5.96 21.14
N THR A 238 15.37 -6.15 21.70
CA THR A 238 16.63 -6.06 20.96
C THR A 238 16.76 -7.18 19.92
N SER A 239 16.48 -8.43 20.31
CA SER A 239 16.55 -9.57 19.38
C SER A 239 15.53 -9.46 18.24
N LEU A 240 14.30 -9.03 18.54
CA LEU A 240 13.28 -8.74 17.53
C LEU A 240 13.72 -7.62 16.59
N ASN A 241 14.20 -6.51 17.14
CA ASN A 241 14.60 -5.34 16.36
C ASN A 241 15.76 -5.68 15.41
N ILE A 242 16.75 -6.46 15.88
CA ILE A 242 17.86 -6.95 15.06
C ILE A 242 17.38 -7.91 13.96
N GLN A 243 16.52 -8.89 14.30
CA GLN A 243 15.99 -9.82 13.30
C GLN A 243 15.14 -9.11 12.24
N TRP A 244 14.30 -8.16 12.64
CA TRP A 244 13.48 -7.37 11.74
C TRP A 244 14.33 -6.51 10.81
N LYS A 245 15.28 -5.76 11.36
CA LYS A 245 16.21 -4.94 10.57
C LYS A 245 17.02 -5.80 9.61
N ALA A 246 17.53 -6.95 10.05
CA ALA A 246 18.30 -7.86 9.20
C ALA A 246 17.46 -8.46 8.07
N ASN A 247 16.20 -8.82 8.32
CA ASN A 247 15.33 -9.41 7.31
C ASN A 247 14.85 -8.37 6.27
N VAL A 248 14.57 -7.15 6.73
CA VAL A 248 14.28 -6.01 5.83
C VAL A 248 15.49 -5.65 5.00
N LEU A 249 16.68 -5.54 5.63
CA LEU A 249 17.91 -5.21 4.93
C LEU A 249 18.27 -6.26 3.88
N ARG A 250 18.19 -7.55 4.22
CA ARG A 250 18.41 -8.64 3.26
C ARG A 250 17.46 -8.53 2.07
N ARG A 251 16.17 -8.28 2.33
CA ARG A 251 15.18 -8.17 1.26
C ARG A 251 15.36 -6.91 0.40
N LEU A 252 15.81 -5.80 0.99
CA LEU A 252 16.19 -4.60 0.25
C LEU A 252 17.45 -4.85 -0.58
N MET A 253 18.44 -5.56 -0.05
CA MET A 253 19.66 -5.93 -0.76
C MET A 253 19.39 -6.89 -1.92
N ASP A 254 18.56 -7.91 -1.73
CA ASP A 254 18.16 -8.83 -2.81
C ASP A 254 17.45 -8.08 -3.93
N LEU A 255 16.59 -7.10 -3.59
CA LEU A 255 15.96 -6.22 -4.56
C LEU A 255 17.01 -5.39 -5.31
N LEU A 256 17.96 -4.78 -4.59
CA LEU A 256 18.98 -3.91 -5.16
C LEU A 256 19.94 -4.67 -6.08
N VAL A 257 20.32 -5.91 -5.73
CA VAL A 257 21.12 -6.81 -6.57
C VAL A 257 20.36 -7.21 -7.83
N GLN A 258 19.05 -7.45 -7.74
CA GLN A 258 18.21 -7.74 -8.91
C GLN A 258 18.12 -6.54 -9.86
N PHE A 259 18.01 -5.32 -9.32
CA PHE A 259 18.03 -4.09 -10.13
C PHE A 259 19.40 -3.83 -10.78
N LEU A 260 20.50 -4.00 -10.05
CA LEU A 260 21.86 -3.77 -10.57
C LEU A 260 22.29 -4.82 -11.61
N CYS A 261 21.93 -6.08 -11.41
CA CYS A 261 22.18 -7.14 -12.39
C CYS A 261 21.42 -6.85 -13.70
N TRP A 262 20.20 -6.29 -13.61
CA TRP A 262 19.43 -5.92 -14.79
C TRP A 262 19.97 -4.69 -15.52
N THR A 263 20.54 -3.70 -14.82
CA THR A 263 21.11 -2.49 -15.44
C THR A 263 22.53 -2.69 -15.99
N VAL A 264 23.35 -3.56 -15.39
CA VAL A 264 24.73 -3.79 -15.85
C VAL A 264 24.81 -4.82 -16.98
N PHE A 265 23.88 -5.78 -17.06
CA PHE A 265 23.92 -6.86 -18.06
C PHE A 265 23.05 -6.62 -19.32
N LEU A 266 22.47 -5.42 -19.47
CA LEU A 266 21.65 -5.04 -20.64
C LEU A 266 22.25 -3.91 -21.50
N PRO A 267 23.57 -3.91 -21.79
CA PRO A 267 24.04 -3.33 -23.03
C PRO A 267 24.96 -4.34 -23.74
N LEU A 268 24.40 -5.28 -24.51
CA LEU A 268 25.05 -6.00 -25.64
C LEU A 268 24.09 -7.10 -26.13
N GLY A 269 23.03 -6.69 -26.84
CA GLY A 269 22.03 -7.64 -27.32
C GLY A 269 21.03 -7.03 -28.29
N ARG A 270 21.56 -6.53 -29.42
CA ARG A 270 20.90 -5.92 -30.60
C ARG A 270 20.62 -4.42 -30.54
#